data_AF-A0A924W852-F1
#
_entry.id   AF-A0A924W852-F1
#
_cell.length_a   1.000
_cell.length_b   1.000
_cell.length_c   1.000
_cell.angle_alpha   90.00
_cell.angle_beta   90.00
_cell.angle_gamma   90.00
#
_symmetry.space_group_name_H-M   'P 1'
#
loop_
_entity.id
_entity.type
_entity.pdbx_description
1 polymer ?
#
loop_
_entity_poly.entity_id
_entity_poly.type
_entity_poly.pdbx_seq_one_letter_code
_entity_poly.pdbx_strand_id
1 'polypeptide(L)'
;MRSLFVAVGFAAVFASAGPVVAHHSFTAEFDASKPVKLRGTLTKMDWVNPHGWIYVDVQGADGKVVNWGIEAGSPLKSLAVGPPVERVADLPPLPKR
;
A
#
# COMPACT_ATOMS: atom_id res chain seq x y z
N MET A 1 -33.17 -34.27 -23.63
CA MET A 1 -33.72 -33.04 -22.99
C MET A 1 -33.09 -32.69 -21.64
N ARG A 2 -33.06 -33.57 -20.63
CA ARG A 2 -32.62 -33.21 -19.25
C ARG A 2 -31.20 -32.62 -19.15
N SER A 3 -30.25 -33.16 -19.89
CA SER A 3 -28.85 -32.67 -19.94
C SER A 3 -28.71 -31.28 -20.58
N LEU A 4 -29.61 -30.92 -21.51
CA LEU A 4 -29.60 -29.63 -22.17
C LEU A 4 -30.05 -28.51 -21.22
N PHE A 5 -31.06 -28.78 -20.38
CA PHE A 5 -31.50 -27.84 -19.35
C PHE A 5 -30.45 -27.62 -18.27
N VAL A 6 -29.68 -28.64 -17.90
CA VAL A 6 -28.56 -28.51 -16.97
C VAL A 6 -27.44 -27.66 -17.58
N ALA A 7 -27.09 -27.86 -18.85
CA ALA A 7 -26.08 -27.07 -19.54
C ALA A 7 -26.47 -25.59 -19.67
N VAL A 8 -27.72 -25.31 -20.04
CA VAL A 8 -28.26 -23.94 -20.13
C VAL A 8 -28.32 -23.28 -18.75
N GLY A 9 -28.76 -24.00 -17.72
CA GLY A 9 -28.75 -23.50 -16.34
C GLY A 9 -27.35 -23.17 -15.85
N PHE A 10 -26.36 -24.03 -16.14
CA PHE A 10 -24.97 -23.78 -15.78
C PHE A 10 -24.42 -22.55 -16.52
N ALA A 11 -24.64 -22.43 -17.82
CA ALA A 11 -24.20 -21.27 -18.61
C ALA A 11 -24.82 -19.95 -18.12
N ALA A 12 -26.09 -19.97 -17.70
CA ALA A 12 -26.76 -18.79 -17.14
C ALA A 12 -26.14 -18.32 -15.81
N VAL A 13 -25.68 -19.25 -14.96
CA VAL A 13 -24.99 -18.91 -13.71
C VAL A 13 -23.63 -18.25 -13.98
N PHE A 14 -22.84 -18.76 -14.93
CA PHE A 14 -21.55 -18.11 -15.29
C PHE A 14 -21.74 -16.75 -15.96
N ALA A 15 -22.80 -16.60 -16.77
CA ALA A 15 -23.13 -15.32 -17.39
C ALA A 15 -23.62 -14.26 -16.39
N SER A 16 -24.03 -14.66 -15.18
CA SER A 16 -24.46 -13.75 -14.11
C SER A 16 -23.31 -13.21 -13.24
N ALA A 17 -22.07 -13.65 -13.47
CA ALA A 17 -20.92 -13.16 -12.73
C ALA A 17 -20.59 -11.71 -13.12
N GLY A 18 -20.96 -10.76 -12.27
CA GLY A 18 -20.58 -9.34 -12.39
C GLY A 18 -19.12 -9.07 -12.00
N PRO A 19 -18.56 -7.91 -12.40
CA PRO A 19 -17.22 -7.52 -11.98
C PRO A 19 -17.14 -7.37 -10.46
N VAL A 20 -16.16 -8.01 -9.85
CA VAL A 20 -15.86 -7.86 -8.41
C VAL A 20 -14.87 -6.72 -8.24
N VAL A 21 -15.24 -5.70 -7.48
CA VAL A 21 -14.35 -4.57 -7.15
C VAL A 21 -13.52 -4.96 -5.93
N ALA A 22 -12.26 -5.35 -6.17
CA ALA A 22 -11.29 -5.50 -5.09
C ALA A 22 -10.92 -4.10 -4.55
N HIS A 23 -11.41 -3.78 -3.35
CA HIS A 23 -11.03 -2.57 -2.62
C HIS A 23 -9.88 -2.92 -1.67
N HIS A 24 -8.66 -2.50 -2.01
CA HIS A 24 -7.50 -2.58 -1.10
C HIS A 24 -7.69 -1.54 0.00
N SER A 25 -8.35 -1.93 1.09
CA SER A 25 -8.59 -1.04 2.21
C SER A 25 -7.42 -1.08 3.18
N PHE A 26 -6.78 0.06 3.39
CA PHE A 26 -5.79 0.24 4.47
C PHE A 26 -6.33 -0.22 5.83
N THR A 27 -7.63 -0.04 6.08
CA THR A 27 -8.28 -0.47 7.33
C THR A 27 -8.47 -1.98 7.46
N ALA A 28 -8.29 -2.75 6.40
CA ALA A 28 -8.31 -4.22 6.48
C ALA A 28 -7.00 -4.76 7.06
N GLU A 29 -5.88 -4.05 6.84
CA GLU A 29 -4.55 -4.44 7.29
C GLU A 29 -4.15 -3.75 8.61
N PHE A 30 -4.61 -2.52 8.82
CA PHE A 30 -4.25 -1.72 10.00
C PHE A 30 -5.46 -1.37 10.87
N ASP A 31 -5.37 -1.72 12.15
CA ASP A 31 -6.36 -1.39 13.17
C ASP A 31 -6.11 0.02 13.72
N ALA A 32 -6.90 0.99 13.27
CA ALA A 32 -6.79 2.39 13.69
C ALA A 32 -7.02 2.59 15.22
N SER A 33 -7.62 1.62 15.91
CA SER A 33 -7.81 1.68 17.37
C SER A 33 -6.56 1.26 18.16
N LYS A 34 -5.54 0.70 17.50
CA LYS A 34 -4.32 0.17 18.14
C LYS A 34 -3.06 0.86 17.59
N PRO A 35 -2.84 2.14 17.93
CA PRO A 35 -1.66 2.85 17.47
C PRO A 35 -0.39 2.27 18.12
N VAL A 36 0.63 2.04 17.29
CA VAL A 36 1.98 1.65 17.74
C VAL A 36 2.89 2.87 17.65
N LYS A 37 3.59 3.18 18.74
CA LYS A 37 4.60 4.26 18.77
C LYS A 37 5.98 3.66 18.53
N LEU A 38 6.59 3.99 17.40
CA LEU A 38 7.95 3.61 17.07
C LEU A 38 8.90 4.78 17.31
N ARG A 39 10.06 4.50 17.92
CA ARG A 39 11.17 5.46 18.04
C ARG A 39 12.41 4.77 17.52
N GLY A 40 13.08 5.40 16.57
CA GLY A 40 14.18 4.79 15.87
C GLY A 40 14.79 5.71 14.84
N THR A 41 15.74 5.18 14.09
CA THR A 41 16.44 5.90 13.03
C THR A 41 15.77 5.63 11.70
N LEU A 42 15.42 6.69 10.95
CA LEU A 42 14.93 6.55 9.58
C LEU A 42 16.05 6.01 8.70
N THR A 43 15.84 4.86 8.06
CA THR A 43 16.86 4.22 7.21
C THR A 43 16.56 4.32 5.73
N LYS A 44 15.28 4.36 5.34
CA LYS A 44 14.87 4.48 3.94
C LYS A 44 13.48 5.08 3.81
N MET A 45 13.25 5.79 2.71
CA MET A 45 11.91 6.21 2.28
C MET A 45 11.75 5.89 0.79
N ASP A 46 10.75 5.06 0.47
CA ASP A 46 10.37 4.75 -0.91
C ASP A 46 9.11 5.54 -1.26
N TRP A 47 9.21 6.42 -2.25
CA TRP A 47 8.10 7.28 -2.68
C TRP A 47 7.59 6.85 -4.05
N VAL A 48 7.00 5.65 -4.11
CA VAL A 48 6.54 5.02 -5.35
C VAL A 48 5.01 4.95 -5.33
N ASN A 49 4.37 5.25 -6.46
CA ASN A 49 2.92 5.11 -6.60
C ASN A 49 2.57 3.63 -6.88
N PRO A 50 1.57 3.00 -6.23
CA PRO A 50 0.42 3.61 -5.53
C PRO A 50 0.57 3.90 -4.03
N HIS A 51 1.56 3.33 -3.33
CA HIS A 51 1.79 3.51 -1.89
C HIS A 51 3.27 3.75 -1.58
N GLY A 52 3.55 4.78 -0.78
CA GLY A 52 4.91 5.04 -0.27
C GLY A 52 5.24 4.13 0.92
N TRP A 53 6.50 4.06 1.29
CA TRP A 53 6.99 3.30 2.45
C TRP A 53 8.06 4.08 3.20
N ILE A 54 8.05 3.97 4.52
CA ILE A 54 9.04 4.55 5.43
C ILE A 54 9.63 3.40 6.25
N TYR A 55 10.96 3.30 6.32
CA TYR A 55 11.65 2.26 7.05
C TYR A 55 12.42 2.84 8.23
N VAL A 56 12.22 2.27 9.41
CA VAL A 56 12.80 2.77 10.66
C VAL A 56 13.45 1.63 11.43
N ASP A 57 14.71 1.80 11.81
CA ASP A 57 15.40 0.89 12.73
C ASP A 57 15.02 1.20 14.17
N VAL A 58 14.31 0.28 14.81
CA VAL A 58 13.83 0.40 16.19
C VAL A 58 14.62 -0.54 17.07
N GLN A 59 15.22 0.01 18.13
CA GLN A 59 15.90 -0.79 19.14
C GLN A 59 14.89 -1.31 20.16
N GLY A 60 14.79 -2.63 20.29
CA GLY A 60 13.99 -3.31 21.30
C GLY A 60 14.61 -3.22 22.69
N ALA A 61 13.81 -3.54 23.71
CA ALA A 61 14.28 -3.58 25.10
C ALA A 61 15.36 -4.66 25.34
N ASP A 62 15.46 -5.65 24.46
CA ASP A 62 16.49 -6.68 24.44
C ASP A 62 17.79 -6.23 23.75
N GLY A 63 17.87 -4.96 23.33
CA GLY A 63 19.01 -4.36 22.65
C GLY A 63 19.10 -4.69 21.16
N LYS A 64 18.22 -5.56 20.63
CA LYS A 64 18.21 -5.91 19.21
C LYS A 64 17.58 -4.80 18.38
N VAL A 65 18.11 -4.59 17.19
CA VAL A 65 17.54 -3.65 16.22
C VAL A 65 16.65 -4.42 15.26
N VAL A 66 15.44 -3.91 15.06
CA VAL A 66 14.48 -4.43 14.09
C VAL A 66 14.13 -3.32 13.12
N ASN A 67 14.20 -3.60 11.82
CA ASN A 67 13.77 -2.67 10.78
C ASN A 67 12.25 -2.79 10.58
N TRP A 68 11.53 -1.70 10.82
CA TRP A 68 10.08 -1.60 10.67
C TRP A 68 9.75 -0.91 9.36
N GLY A 69 8.89 -1.54 8.55
CA GLY A 69 8.24 -0.89 7.41
C GLY A 69 6.91 -0.27 7.83
N ILE A 70 6.72 1.01 7.48
CA ILE A 70 5.51 1.77 7.70
C ILE A 70 4.96 2.13 6.32
N GLU A 71 3.77 1.62 6.01
CA GLU A 71 3.09 2.00 4.78
C GLU A 71 2.63 3.46 4.88
N ALA A 72 2.99 4.25 3.86
CA ALA A 72 2.54 5.62 3.67
C ALA A 72 1.52 5.68 2.54
N GLY A 73 0.63 6.66 2.62
CA GLY A 73 -0.38 6.89 1.58
C GLY A 73 0.22 7.20 0.20
N SER A 74 -0.65 7.31 -0.80
CA SER A 74 -0.22 7.60 -2.18
C SER A 74 0.64 8.87 -2.25
N PRO A 75 1.85 8.77 -2.86
CA PRO A 75 2.70 9.91 -3.18
C PRO A 75 1.98 11.10 -3.82
N LEU A 76 1.02 10.81 -4.71
CA LEU A 76 0.25 11.82 -5.44
C LEU A 76 -0.68 12.61 -4.51
N LYS A 77 -1.25 11.96 -3.48
CA LYS A 77 -2.09 12.65 -2.48
C LYS A 77 -1.26 13.53 -1.55
N SER A 78 -0.05 13.10 -1.20
CA SER A 78 0.88 13.86 -0.35
C SER A 78 1.56 15.03 -1.05
N LEU A 79 1.68 15.03 -2.38
CA LEU A 79 2.20 16.19 -3.13
C LEU A 79 1.32 17.44 -2.99
N ALA A 80 0.02 17.27 -2.68
CA ALA A 80 -0.88 18.38 -2.35
C ALA A 80 -0.68 18.94 -0.92
N VAL A 81 0.00 18.19 -0.05
CA VAL A 81 0.29 18.57 1.35
C VAL A 81 1.73 19.09 1.52
N GLY A 82 2.57 18.92 0.49
CA GLY A 82 3.96 19.36 0.48
C GLY A 82 4.86 18.45 1.34
N PRO A 83 6.05 18.04 0.87
CA PRO A 83 7.02 17.38 1.73
C PRO A 83 7.47 18.34 2.84
N PRO A 84 7.88 17.84 4.03
CA PRO A 84 8.66 18.63 4.98
C PRO A 84 9.96 19.07 4.27
N VAL A 85 9.92 20.30 3.77
CA VAL A 85 11.00 21.25 3.47
C VAL A 85 12.43 20.67 3.53
N GLU A 86 12.89 19.98 2.48
CA GLU A 86 14.30 20.01 2.04
C GLU A 86 14.53 19.30 0.69
N ARG A 87 14.45 20.07 -0.41
CA ARG A 87 15.15 19.78 -1.68
C ARG A 87 14.47 18.79 -2.64
N VAL A 88 13.42 19.29 -3.31
CA VAL A 88 13.13 18.91 -4.71
C VAL A 88 14.16 19.54 -5.68
N ALA A 89 14.94 20.52 -5.22
CA ALA A 89 15.94 21.24 -6.01
C ALA A 89 17.29 20.51 -6.21
N ASP A 90 17.54 19.41 -5.50
CA ASP A 90 18.84 18.69 -5.53
C ASP A 90 18.76 17.34 -6.26
N LEU A 91 17.61 17.00 -6.83
CA LEU A 91 17.51 15.81 -7.65
C LEU A 91 18.29 16.03 -8.96
N PRO A 92 19.27 15.18 -9.29
CA PRO A 92 19.91 15.25 -10.60
C PRO A 92 18.83 15.10 -11.69
N PRO A 93 18.97 15.80 -12.82
CA PRO A 93 17.96 15.75 -13.88
C PRO A 93 17.75 14.30 -14.31
N LEU A 94 16.49 13.88 -14.34
CA LEU A 94 16.13 12.53 -14.77
C LEU A 94 16.74 12.27 -16.16
N PRO A 95 17.34 11.09 -16.39
CA PRO A 95 17.85 10.75 -17.70
C PRO A 95 16.71 10.85 -18.71
N LYS A 96 16.94 11.62 -19.78
CA LYS A 96 16.05 11.65 -20.93
C LYS A 96 16.01 10.22 -21.50
N ARG A 97 14.80 9.74 -21.79
CA ARG A 97 14.55 8.44 -22.43
C ARG A 97 15.45 8.23 -23.64
#